data_AF-A0A257YI98-F1
#
_entry.id   AF-A0A257YI98-F1
#
_cell.length_a   1.000
_cell.length_b   1.000
_cell.length_c   1.000
_cell.angle_alpha   90.00
_cell.angle_beta   90.00
_cell.angle_gamma   90.00
#
_symmetry.space_group_name_H-M   'P 1'
#
loop_
_entity.id
_entity.type
_entity.pdbx_description
1 polymer ?
#
loop_
_entity_poly.entity_id
_entity_poly.type
_entity_poly.pdbx_seq_one_letter_code
_entity_poly.pdbx_strand_id
1 'polypeptide(L)'
;MEKAERLGRRRARLLLAVGLMLVTLQGVFLSVWREPVGPLRAVDLVYIAGWSALVIAALVAILTGAGYGYGPEVRALVNDESARANRDDALRYGFASTITSGLILFVASFMEPFGAREACHVIVSLGLGTALLRYGKLEKRAHELD
;
A
#
# COMPACT_ATOMS: atom_id res chain seq x y z
N MET A 1 -13.02 25.02 -4.66
CA MET A 1 -13.91 23.87 -4.41
C MET A 1 -13.72 22.80 -5.48
N GLU A 2 -14.24 22.99 -6.70
CA GLU A 2 -14.33 21.93 -7.70
C GLU A 2 -12.99 21.26 -8.11
N LYS A 3 -11.90 22.03 -8.28
CA LYS A 3 -10.57 21.47 -8.58
C LYS A 3 -10.04 20.58 -7.44
N ALA A 4 -10.20 21.01 -6.19
CA ALA A 4 -9.72 20.27 -5.02
C ALA A 4 -10.48 18.94 -4.86
N GLU A 5 -11.78 18.95 -5.11
CA GLU A 5 -12.64 17.77 -5.04
C GLU A 5 -12.32 16.73 -6.14
N ARG A 6 -12.09 17.18 -7.39
CA ARG A 6 -11.61 16.30 -8.47
C ARG A 6 -10.26 15.66 -8.13
N LEU A 7 -9.38 16.41 -7.48
CA LEU A 7 -8.08 15.94 -7.00
C LEU A 7 -8.23 14.87 -5.91
N GLY A 8 -9.10 15.10 -4.92
CA GLY A 8 -9.44 14.10 -3.89
C GLY A 8 -9.94 12.78 -4.48
N ARG A 9 -10.93 12.84 -5.38
CA ARG A 9 -11.47 11.65 -6.06
C ARG A 9 -10.45 10.89 -6.90
N ARG A 10 -9.51 11.60 -7.55
CA ARG A 10 -8.45 10.95 -8.34
C ARG A 10 -7.47 10.23 -7.43
N ARG A 11 -7.04 10.85 -6.33
CA ARG A 11 -6.16 10.25 -5.32
C ARG A 11 -6.77 8.99 -4.72
N ALA A 12 -8.01 9.05 -4.25
CA ALA A 12 -8.70 7.93 -3.64
C ALA A 12 -8.71 6.69 -4.57
N ARG A 13 -9.01 6.91 -5.86
CA ARG A 13 -8.97 5.85 -6.88
C ARG A 13 -7.57 5.33 -7.15
N LEU A 14 -6.57 6.20 -7.22
CA LEU A 14 -5.18 5.78 -7.42
C LEU A 14 -4.67 4.93 -6.25
N LEU A 15 -4.89 5.37 -5.01
CA LEU A 15 -4.48 4.61 -3.82
C LEU A 15 -5.24 3.28 -3.74
N LEU A 16 -6.53 3.26 -4.05
CA LEU A 16 -7.30 2.03 -4.15
C LEU A 16 -6.72 1.07 -5.20
N ALA A 17 -6.38 1.58 -6.39
CA ALA A 17 -5.79 0.78 -7.46
C ALA A 17 -4.40 0.23 -7.09
N VAL A 18 -3.55 1.05 -6.46
CA VAL A 18 -2.24 0.60 -5.96
C VAL A 18 -2.40 -0.44 -4.86
N GLY A 19 -3.34 -0.24 -3.93
CA GLY A 19 -3.63 -1.23 -2.89
C GLY A 19 -4.10 -2.55 -3.48
N LEU A 20 -4.98 -2.51 -4.48
CA LEU A 20 -5.44 -3.71 -5.18
C LEU A 20 -4.29 -4.41 -5.91
N MET A 21 -3.44 -3.65 -6.60
CA MET A 21 -2.25 -4.17 -7.29
C MET A 21 -1.30 -4.86 -6.30
N LEU A 22 -0.99 -4.25 -5.16
CA LEU A 22 -0.09 -4.83 -4.16
C LEU A 22 -0.61 -6.17 -3.62
N VAL A 23 -1.92 -6.28 -3.37
CA VAL A 23 -2.52 -7.51 -2.85
C VAL A 23 -2.66 -8.57 -3.93
N THR A 24 -3.15 -8.21 -5.12
CA THR A 24 -3.39 -9.18 -6.21
C THR A 24 -2.11 -9.77 -6.78
N LEU A 25 -1.03 -8.98 -6.86
CA LEU A 25 0.25 -9.46 -7.37
C LEU A 25 0.98 -10.43 -6.43
N GLN A 26 0.52 -10.66 -5.20
CA GLN A 26 1.15 -11.62 -4.30
C GLN A 26 1.09 -13.06 -4.82
N GLY A 27 -0.04 -13.47 -5.41
CA GLY A 27 -0.17 -14.82 -5.96
C GLY A 27 0.79 -15.10 -7.12
N VAL A 28 1.04 -14.08 -7.95
CA VAL A 28 2.02 -14.15 -9.03
C VAL A 28 3.44 -14.15 -8.46
N PHE A 29 3.71 -13.34 -7.44
CA PHE A 29 5.02 -13.30 -6.81
C PHE A 29 5.41 -14.66 -6.19
N LEU A 30 4.52 -15.24 -5.38
CA LEU A 30 4.78 -16.52 -4.72
C LEU A 30 4.90 -17.71 -5.68
N SER A 31 4.26 -17.65 -6.85
CA SER A 31 4.29 -18.74 -7.84
C SER A 31 5.45 -18.65 -8.84
N VAL A 32 5.92 -17.44 -9.16
CA VAL A 32 6.94 -17.21 -10.19
C VAL A 32 8.32 -16.91 -9.60
N TRP A 33 8.38 -16.33 -8.40
CA TRP A 33 9.61 -15.79 -7.82
C TRP A 33 10.01 -16.52 -6.55
N ARG A 34 10.45 -17.78 -6.69
CA ARG A 34 11.26 -18.45 -5.67
C ARG A 34 12.68 -17.88 -5.70
N GLU A 35 13.35 -17.82 -4.54
CA GLU A 35 14.72 -17.28 -4.43
C GLU A 35 15.65 -17.74 -5.57
N PRO A 36 16.42 -16.83 -6.20
CA PRO A 36 17.30 -17.18 -7.30
C PRO A 36 18.31 -18.24 -6.86
N VAL A 37 18.36 -19.37 -7.56
CA VAL A 37 19.43 -20.37 -7.42
C VAL A 37 20.66 -19.84 -8.17
N GLY A 38 21.33 -18.83 -7.62
CA GLY A 38 22.52 -18.20 -8.23
C GLY A 38 22.71 -16.70 -7.91
N PRO A 39 23.74 -16.06 -8.49
CA PRO A 39 24.00 -14.64 -8.29
C PRO A 39 22.86 -13.76 -8.84
N LEU A 40 22.62 -12.62 -8.17
CA LEU A 40 21.60 -11.65 -8.55
C LEU A 40 21.81 -11.17 -10.00
N ARG A 41 20.78 -11.34 -10.83
CA ARG A 41 20.76 -10.82 -12.20
C ARG A 41 20.33 -9.35 -12.18
N ALA A 42 20.72 -8.60 -13.21
CA ALA A 42 20.33 -7.19 -13.34
C ALA A 42 18.80 -7.00 -13.31
N VAL A 43 18.04 -7.96 -13.88
CA VAL A 43 16.57 -7.95 -13.86
C VAL A 43 16.01 -8.06 -12.43
N ASP A 44 16.67 -8.84 -11.56
CA ASP A 44 16.25 -9.01 -10.16
C ASP A 44 16.45 -7.69 -9.39
N LEU A 45 17.56 -6.99 -9.63
CA LEU A 45 17.80 -5.66 -9.03
C LEU A 45 16.75 -4.64 -9.48
N VAL A 46 16.45 -4.58 -10.78
CA VAL A 46 15.43 -3.66 -11.30
C VAL A 46 14.07 -3.94 -10.69
N TYR A 47 13.71 -5.21 -10.54
CA TYR A 47 12.47 -5.61 -9.89
C TYR A 47 12.42 -5.17 -8.42
N ILE A 48 13.45 -5.51 -7.64
CA ILE A 48 13.53 -5.15 -6.21
C ILE A 48 13.49 -3.64 -6.03
N ALA A 49 14.25 -2.90 -6.83
CA ALA A 49 14.28 -1.44 -6.78
C ALA A 49 12.93 -0.83 -7.17
N GLY A 50 12.30 -1.33 -8.24
CA GLY A 50 11.00 -0.86 -8.70
C GLY A 50 9.89 -1.11 -7.67
N TRP A 51 9.83 -2.32 -7.11
CA TRP A 51 8.87 -2.64 -6.05
C TRP A 51 9.13 -1.81 -4.78
N SER A 52 10.38 -1.70 -4.36
CA SER A 52 10.74 -0.91 -3.16
C SER A 52 10.37 0.56 -3.34
N ALA A 53 10.66 1.15 -4.52
CA ALA A 53 10.29 2.52 -4.83
C ALA A 53 8.76 2.72 -4.83
N LEU A 54 8.01 1.75 -5.38
CA LEU A 54 6.54 1.77 -5.35
C LEU A 54 6.00 1.76 -3.92
N VAL A 55 6.48 0.83 -3.08
CA VAL A 55 6.07 0.72 -1.68
C VAL A 55 6.39 2.00 -0.91
N ILE A 56 7.60 2.55 -1.07
CA ILE A 56 8.00 3.80 -0.41
C ILE A 56 7.11 4.95 -0.86
N ALA A 57 6.88 5.09 -2.17
CA ALA A 57 6.01 6.13 -2.71
C ALA A 57 4.57 6.01 -2.17
N ALA A 58 4.03 4.78 -2.12
CA ALA A 58 2.69 4.52 -1.60
C ALA A 58 2.58 4.76 -0.10
N LEU A 59 3.61 4.42 0.68
CA LEU A 59 3.70 4.70 2.11
C LEU A 59 3.73 6.22 2.36
N VAL A 60 4.59 6.96 1.63
CA VAL A 60 4.63 8.42 1.71
C VAL A 60 3.29 9.03 1.31
N ALA A 61 2.65 8.51 0.26
CA ALA A 61 1.36 8.97 -0.19
C ALA A 61 0.27 8.80 0.89
N ILE A 62 0.16 7.63 1.53
CA ILE A 62 -0.83 7.46 2.60
C ILE A 62 -0.48 8.32 3.83
N LEU A 63 0.77 8.33 4.28
CA LEU A 63 1.18 9.09 5.48
C LEU A 63 1.05 10.61 5.34
N THR A 64 1.13 11.14 4.12
CA THR A 64 1.00 12.58 3.85
C THR A 64 -0.37 12.97 3.29
N GLY A 65 -1.25 11.99 3.05
CA GLY A 65 -2.49 12.19 2.30
C GLY A 65 -2.24 12.57 0.83
N ALA A 66 -1.07 12.25 0.28
CA ALA A 66 -0.64 12.59 -1.08
C ALA A 66 -0.73 14.09 -1.39
N GLY A 67 -0.62 14.94 -0.36
CA GLY A 67 -0.63 16.40 -0.49
C GLY A 67 0.73 16.99 -0.89
N TYR A 68 1.75 16.15 -1.07
CA TYR A 68 3.11 16.56 -1.38
C TYR A 68 3.16 17.15 -2.80
N GLY A 69 3.50 18.43 -2.92
CA GLY A 69 3.52 19.16 -4.20
C GLY A 69 2.38 20.17 -4.40
N TYR A 70 1.38 20.22 -3.50
CA TYR A 70 0.36 21.26 -3.51
C TYR A 70 0.66 22.39 -2.52
N GLY A 71 0.16 23.59 -2.83
CA GLY A 71 0.22 24.75 -1.93
C GLY A 71 -0.50 24.49 -0.60
N PRO A 72 -0.15 25.22 0.49
CA PRO A 72 -0.63 24.97 1.83
C PRO A 72 -2.17 24.98 1.95
N GLU A 73 -2.85 25.86 1.22
CA GLU A 73 -4.32 25.95 1.19
C GLU A 73 -4.98 24.70 0.59
N VAL A 74 -4.48 24.24 -0.57
CA VAL A 74 -4.98 23.02 -1.21
C VAL A 74 -4.69 21.80 -0.35
N ARG A 75 -3.51 21.75 0.27
CA ARG A 75 -3.13 20.67 1.19
C ARG A 75 -4.02 20.62 2.44
N ALA A 76 -4.47 21.77 2.95
CA ALA A 76 -5.39 21.85 4.08
C ALA A 76 -6.80 21.38 3.69
N LEU A 77 -7.29 21.79 2.52
CA LEU A 77 -8.57 21.32 1.97
C LEU A 77 -8.58 19.81 1.69
N VAL A 78 -7.45 19.27 1.27
CA VAL A 78 -7.29 17.86 0.87
C VAL A 78 -6.98 16.93 2.06
N ASN A 79 -6.58 17.50 3.20
CA ASN A 79 -6.37 16.82 4.47
C ASN A 79 -7.28 17.43 5.55
N ASP A 80 -8.57 17.53 5.21
CA ASP A 80 -9.60 17.89 6.16
C ASP A 80 -9.70 16.84 7.29
N GLU A 81 -10.56 17.12 8.28
CA GLU A 81 -10.72 16.24 9.42
C GLU A 81 -11.21 14.83 9.02
N SER A 82 -12.06 14.75 7.99
CA SER A 82 -12.59 13.48 7.47
C SER A 82 -11.49 12.62 6.83
N ALA A 83 -10.65 13.20 5.95
CA ALA A 83 -9.56 12.49 5.31
C ALA A 83 -8.51 12.03 6.33
N ARG A 84 -8.26 12.83 7.38
CA ARG A 84 -7.37 12.44 8.49
C ARG A 84 -7.93 11.26 9.27
N ALA A 85 -9.21 11.29 9.63
CA ALA A 85 -9.87 10.19 10.33
C ALA A 85 -9.88 8.90 9.50
N ASN A 86 -10.18 8.99 8.20
CA ASN A 86 -10.15 7.86 7.27
C ASN A 86 -8.75 7.25 7.16
N ARG A 87 -7.71 8.10 7.14
CA ARG A 87 -6.32 7.65 7.11
C ARG A 87 -5.92 6.95 8.39
N ASP A 88 -6.29 7.49 9.55
CA ASP A 88 -5.96 6.86 10.84
C ASP A 88 -6.64 5.50 10.98
N ASP A 89 -7.90 5.37 10.56
CA ASP A 89 -8.59 4.08 10.48
C ASP A 89 -7.86 3.12 9.51
N ALA A 90 -7.52 3.59 8.31
CA ALA A 90 -6.78 2.79 7.34
C ALA A 90 -5.44 2.29 7.85
N LEU A 91 -4.67 3.12 8.56
CA LEU A 91 -3.39 2.74 9.16
C LEU A 91 -3.57 1.69 10.27
N ARG A 92 -4.66 1.74 11.05
CA ARG A 92 -4.97 0.69 12.04
C ARG A 92 -5.20 -0.66 11.37
N TYR A 93 -5.99 -0.71 10.30
CA TYR A 93 -6.20 -1.95 9.54
C TYR A 93 -4.92 -2.43 8.85
N GLY A 94 -4.12 -1.50 8.31
CA GLY A 94 -2.82 -1.81 7.72
C GLY A 94 -1.88 -2.45 8.73
N PHE A 95 -1.75 -1.85 9.92
CA PHE A 95 -0.94 -2.40 11.01
C PHE A 95 -1.42 -3.79 11.44
N ALA A 96 -2.73 -3.96 11.68
CA ALA A 96 -3.30 -5.26 12.03
C ALA A 96 -3.01 -6.32 10.97
N SER A 97 -3.11 -5.97 9.68
CA SER A 97 -2.79 -6.84 8.55
C SER A 97 -1.30 -7.20 8.50
N THR A 98 -0.39 -6.24 8.74
CA THR A 98 1.05 -6.48 8.84
C THR A 98 1.38 -7.50 9.94
N ILE A 99 0.85 -7.29 11.15
CA ILE A 99 1.09 -8.18 12.30
C ILE A 99 0.52 -9.58 12.02
N THR A 100 -0.70 -9.65 11.50
CA THR A 100 -1.36 -10.91 11.16
C THR A 100 -0.58 -11.69 10.10
N SER A 101 -0.11 -11.00 9.05
CA SER A 101 0.69 -11.61 7.98
C SER A 101 2.02 -12.14 8.51
N GLY A 102 2.69 -11.39 9.38
CA GLY A 102 3.91 -11.85 10.04
C GLY A 102 3.70 -13.08 10.91
N LEU A 103 2.59 -13.13 11.66
CA LEU A 103 2.24 -14.29 12.48
C LEU A 103 1.90 -15.52 11.63
N ILE A 104 1.13 -15.35 10.55
CA ILE A 104 0.82 -16.43 9.60
C ILE A 104 2.10 -17.00 9.00
N LEU A 105 3.02 -16.15 8.54
CA LEU A 105 4.30 -16.59 8.00
C LEU A 105 5.11 -17.31 9.08
N PHE A 106 5.24 -16.75 10.28
CA PHE A 106 5.94 -17.42 11.37
C PHE A 106 5.40 -18.84 11.63
N VAL A 107 4.08 -19.02 11.69
CA VAL A 107 3.50 -20.37 11.83
C VAL A 107 3.79 -21.25 10.60
N ALA A 108 3.73 -20.68 9.40
CA ALA A 108 4.05 -21.39 8.17
C ALA A 108 5.53 -21.82 8.08
N SER A 109 6.47 -21.13 8.76
CA SER A 109 7.90 -21.50 8.70
C SER A 109 8.19 -22.87 9.29
N PHE A 110 7.32 -23.37 10.16
CA PHE A 110 7.43 -24.71 10.71
C PHE A 110 7.05 -25.81 9.71
N MET A 111 6.38 -25.45 8.61
CA MET A 111 5.94 -26.39 7.56
C MET A 111 6.88 -26.37 6.35
N GLU A 112 7.26 -25.19 5.88
CA GLU A 112 8.13 -25.01 4.73
C GLU A 112 9.08 -23.82 4.95
N PRO A 113 10.38 -23.96 4.65
CA PRO A 113 11.30 -22.82 4.65
C PRO A 113 10.91 -21.81 3.57
N PHE A 114 10.89 -20.54 3.92
CA PHE A 114 10.72 -19.43 2.95
C PHE A 114 11.86 -18.42 3.08
N GLY A 115 12.15 -17.76 1.97
CA GLY A 115 13.18 -16.73 1.92
C GLY A 115 12.78 -15.48 2.70
N ALA A 116 13.74 -14.81 3.33
CA ALA A 116 13.49 -13.54 4.03
C ALA A 116 12.88 -12.49 3.10
N ARG A 117 13.27 -12.51 1.82
CA ARG A 117 12.72 -11.62 0.78
C ARG A 117 11.24 -11.88 0.53
N GLU A 118 10.84 -13.15 0.46
CA GLU A 118 9.46 -13.56 0.22
C GLU A 118 8.57 -13.13 1.39
N ALA A 119 9.02 -13.40 2.61
CA ALA A 119 8.33 -13.00 3.82
C ALA A 119 8.14 -11.46 3.88
N CYS A 120 9.20 -10.69 3.64
CA CYS A 120 9.13 -9.22 3.61
C CYS A 120 8.15 -8.72 2.55
N HIS A 121 8.18 -9.29 1.35
CA HIS A 121 7.31 -8.87 0.25
C HIS A 121 5.84 -9.09 0.60
N VAL A 122 5.49 -10.24 1.18
CA VAL A 122 4.13 -10.57 1.63
C VAL A 122 3.67 -9.63 2.73
N ILE A 123 4.47 -9.47 3.80
CA ILE A 123 4.11 -8.65 4.97
C ILE A 123 3.84 -7.20 4.55
N VAL A 124 4.77 -6.62 3.78
CA VAL A 124 4.68 -5.23 3.35
C VAL A 124 3.49 -5.02 2.42
N SER A 125 3.29 -5.93 1.46
CA SER A 125 2.22 -5.78 0.47
C SER A 125 0.84 -5.97 1.06
N LEU A 126 0.67 -6.94 1.98
CA LEU A 126 -0.61 -7.13 2.69
C LEU A 126 -0.89 -5.98 3.64
N GLY A 127 0.10 -5.54 4.44
CA GLY A 127 -0.04 -4.41 5.35
C GLY A 127 -0.39 -3.10 4.64
N LEU A 128 0.47 -2.65 3.74
CA LEU A 128 0.28 -1.39 3.02
C LEU A 128 -0.90 -1.47 2.04
N GLY A 129 -1.06 -2.60 1.34
CA GLY A 129 -2.20 -2.83 0.45
C GLY A 129 -3.53 -2.74 1.18
N THR A 130 -3.65 -3.35 2.37
CA THR A 130 -4.85 -3.26 3.21
C THR A 130 -5.14 -1.81 3.61
N ALA A 131 -4.12 -1.06 4.04
CA ALA A 131 -4.29 0.35 4.41
C ALA A 131 -4.81 1.18 3.22
N LEU A 132 -4.19 1.03 2.05
CA LEU A 132 -4.57 1.76 0.84
C LEU A 132 -5.99 1.40 0.36
N LEU A 133 -6.35 0.12 0.41
CA LEU A 133 -7.69 -0.36 0.07
C LEU A 133 -8.74 0.22 1.02
N ARG A 134 -8.46 0.21 2.33
CA ARG A 134 -9.35 0.76 3.35
C ARG A 134 -9.53 2.27 3.15
N TYR A 135 -8.44 3.01 3.03
CA TYR A 135 -8.46 4.44 2.80
C TYR A 135 -9.24 4.81 1.53
N GLY A 136 -8.88 4.20 0.39
CA GLY A 136 -9.54 4.46 -0.89
C GLY A 136 -11.04 4.14 -0.87
N LYS A 137 -11.45 3.10 -0.14
CA LYS A 137 -12.88 2.74 0.05
C LYS A 137 -13.61 3.76 0.91
N LEU A 138 -13.01 4.24 1.99
CA LEU A 138 -13.62 5.25 2.87
C LEU A 138 -13.77 6.60 2.16
N GLU A 139 -12.72 7.06 1.48
CA GLU A 139 -12.75 8.29 0.68
C GLU A 139 -13.77 8.20 -0.46
N LYS A 140 -13.85 7.05 -1.16
CA LYS A 140 -14.85 6.85 -2.21
C LYS A 140 -16.27 6.98 -1.65
N ARG A 141 -16.54 6.39 -0.48
CA ARG A 141 -17.86 6.46 0.16
C ARG A 141 -18.21 7.86 0.63
N ALA A 142 -17.25 8.61 1.17
CA ALA A 142 -17.46 10.00 1.58
C ALA A 142 -17.95 10.84 0.38
N HIS A 143 -17.33 10.66 -0.79
CA HIS A 143 -17.73 11.35 -2.02
C HIS A 143 -19.01 10.84 -2.70
N GLU A 144 -19.57 9.70 -2.29
CA GLU A 144 -20.86 9.19 -2.80
C GLU A 144 -22.05 9.70 -1.96
N LEU A 145 -21.79 10.28 -0.79
CA LEU A 145 -22.79 10.78 0.15
C LEU A 145 -22.98 12.31 0.10
N ASP A 146 -22.09 13.02 -0.60
CA ASP A 146 -22.15 14.45 -0.90
C ASP A 146 -22.84 14.71 -2.25
#